data_AF-A0A7Y2PH51-F1
#
_entry.id   AF-A0A7Y2PH51-F1
#
_cell.length_a   1.000
_cell.length_b   1.000
_cell.length_c   1.000
_cell.angle_alpha   90.00
_cell.angle_beta   90.00
_cell.angle_gamma   90.00
#
_symmetry.space_group_name_H-M   'P 1'
#
loop_
_entity.id
_entity.type
_entity.pdbx_description
1 polymer ?
#
loop_
_entity_poly.entity_id
_entity_poly.type
_entity_poly.pdbx_seq_one_letter_code
_entity_poly.pdbx_strand_id
1 'polypeptide(L)' 'MLNYVWFFFAALFEIAGCYGFWMWLRQGKSAWWVVPAVLSLVVFALLLTKVEAVYAGRAYAAYGGI' A
#
# COMPACT_ATOMS: atom_id res chain seq x y z
N MET A 1 -1.80 -0.33 20.68
CA MET A 1 -1.84 -1.82 20.55
C MET A 1 -1.32 -2.14 19.17
N LEU A 2 -0.24 -2.92 19.03
CA LEU A 2 0.36 -3.14 17.69
C LEU A 2 -0.67 -3.72 16.74
N ASN A 3 -1.08 -2.87 15.81
CA ASN A 3 -2.16 -3.12 14.88
C ASN A 3 -1.61 -3.91 13.67
N TYR A 4 -0.93 -5.03 13.93
CA TYR A 4 -0.31 -5.91 12.91
C TYR A 4 -1.28 -6.32 11.82
N VAL A 5 -2.55 -6.49 12.17
CA VAL A 5 -3.64 -6.78 11.23
C VAL A 5 -3.79 -5.64 10.21
N TRP A 6 -3.79 -4.39 10.66
CA TRP A 6 -3.87 -3.23 9.77
C TRP A 6 -2.63 -3.06 8.92
N PHE A 7 -1.46 -3.38 9.46
CA PHE A 7 -0.20 -3.39 8.70
C PHE A 7 -0.21 -4.45 7.60
N PHE A 8 -0.72 -5.65 7.90
CA PHE A 8 -0.89 -6.72 6.93
C PHE A 8 -1.86 -6.33 5.80
N PHE A 9 -3.01 -5.75 6.15
CA PHE A 9 -3.95 -5.25 5.14
C PHE A 9 -3.34 -4.11 4.31
N ALA A 10 -2.61 -3.18 4.94
CA ALA A 10 -1.93 -2.11 4.22
C ALA A 10 -0.97 -2.68 3.16
N ALA A 11 -0.09 -3.61 3.53
CA ALA A 11 0.83 -4.26 2.60
C ALA A 11 0.10 -5.01 1.46
N LEU A 12 -1.01 -5.69 1.76
CA LEU A 12 -1.81 -6.38 0.75
C LEU A 12 -2.40 -5.40 -0.28
N PHE A 13 -2.96 -4.28 0.18
CA PHE A 13 -3.54 -3.25 -0.68
C PHE A 13 -2.49 -2.48 -1.49
N GLU A 14 -1.31 -2.25 -0.91
CA GLU A 14 -0.16 -1.66 -1.62
C GLU A 14 0.27 -2.54 -2.80
N ILE A 15 0.50 -3.84 -2.55
CA ILE A 15 0.91 -4.79 -3.60
C ILE A 15 -0.17 -4.91 -4.67
N ALA A 16 -1.44 -5.00 -4.28
CA ALA A 16 -2.56 -5.09 -5.23
C ALA A 16 -2.66 -3.82 -6.11
N GLY A 17 -2.53 -2.64 -5.51
CA GLY A 17 -2.56 -1.36 -6.23
C GLY A 17 -1.42 -1.23 -7.24
N CYS A 18 -0.18 -1.49 -6.80
CA CYS A 18 1.00 -1.46 -7.65
C CYS A 18 0.93 -2.50 -8.77
N TYR A 19 0.43 -3.71 -8.48
CA TYR A 19 0.26 -4.76 -9.48
C TYR A 19 -0.81 -4.41 -10.52
N GLY A 20 -1.89 -3.74 -10.13
CA GLY A 20 -2.90 -3.23 -11.05
C GLY A 20 -2.32 -2.23 -12.06
N PHE A 21 -1.45 -1.31 -11.60
CA PHE A 21 -0.72 -0.42 -12.50
C PHE A 21 0.26 -1.16 -13.41
N TRP A 22 0.96 -2.17 -12.90
CA TRP A 22 1.84 -3.01 -13.72
C TRP A 22 1.06 -3.77 -14.81
N MET A 23 -0.12 -4.30 -14.47
CA MET A 23 -1.01 -4.94 -15.43
C MET A 23 -1.47 -3.97 -16.53
N TRP A 24 -1.80 -2.74 -16.19
CA TRP A 24 -2.20 -1.73 -17.16
C TRP A 24 -1.04 -1.26 -18.03
N LEU A 25 0.04 -0.75 -17.42
CA LEU A 25 1.16 -0.12 -18.13
C LEU A 25 2.06 -1.11 -18.86
N ARG A 26 2.25 -2.32 -18.31
CA ARG A 26 3.24 -3.28 -18.81
C ARG A 26 2.66 -4.50 -19.50
N GLN A 27 1.44 -4.92 -19.13
CA GLN A 27 0.74 -5.99 -19.84
C GLN A 27 -0.30 -5.49 -20.86
N GLY A 28 -0.48 -4.17 -21.02
CA GLY A 28 -1.43 -3.63 -21.99
C GLY A 28 -2.88 -4.01 -21.70
N LYS A 29 -3.20 -4.41 -20.45
CA LYS A 29 -4.58 -4.67 -20.05
C LYS A 29 -5.38 -3.38 -20.10
N SER A 30 -6.70 -3.50 -20.24
CA SER A 30 -7.61 -2.36 -20.33
C SER A 30 -7.40 -1.34 -19.20
N ALA A 31 -7.54 -0.04 -19.51
CA ALA A 31 -7.48 1.06 -18.54
C ALA A 31 -8.48 0.92 -17.38
N TRP A 32 -9.49 0.07 -17.54
CA TRP A 32 -10.38 -0.35 -16.46
C TRP A 32 -9.66 -0.94 -15.25
N TRP A 33 -8.44 -1.47 -15.40
CA TRP A 33 -7.63 -1.95 -14.28
C TRP A 33 -7.06 -0.83 -13.39
N VAL A 34 -7.04 0.42 -13.89
CA VAL A 34 -6.60 1.58 -13.10
C VAL A 34 -7.58 1.89 -11.98
N VAL A 35 -8.88 1.72 -12.23
CA VAL A 35 -9.93 2.00 -11.22
C VAL A 35 -9.75 1.16 -9.96
N PRO A 36 -9.68 -0.20 -10.01
CA PRO A 36 -9.42 -1.00 -8.82
C PRO A 36 -8.01 -0.77 -8.26
N ALA A 37 -7.00 -0.48 -9.10
CA ALA A 37 -5.64 -0.19 -8.63
C ALA A 37 -5.60 1.07 -7.74
N VAL A 38 -6.21 2.16 -8.20
CA VAL A 38 -6.29 3.42 -7.44
C VAL A 38 -7.13 3.23 -6.18
N LEU A 39 -8.25 2.52 -6.26
CA LEU A 39 -9.07 2.17 -5.09
C LEU A 39 -8.25 1.41 -4.03
N SER A 40 -7.46 0.42 -4.44
CA SER A 40 -6.57 -0.30 -3.52
C SER A 40 -5.55 0.62 -2.87
N LEU A 41 -4.94 1.55 -3.61
CA LEU A 41 -3.99 2.52 -3.04
C LEU A 41 -4.65 3.53 -2.08
N VAL A 42 -5.89 3.95 -2.37
CA VAL A 42 -6.67 4.81 -1.45
C VAL A 42 -6.97 4.07 -0.15
N VAL A 43 -7.38 2.80 -0.23
CA VAL A 43 -7.61 1.96 0.96
C VAL A 43 -6.32 1.79 1.76
N PHE A 44 -5.19 1.52 1.08
CA PHE A 44 -3.86 1.47 1.72
C PHE A 44 -3.53 2.76 2.48
N ALA A 45 -3.73 3.94 1.87
CA ALA A 45 -3.48 5.21 2.51
C ALA A 45 -4.37 5.42 3.75
N LEU A 46 -5.65 5.05 3.68
CA LEU A 46 -6.56 5.10 4.82
C LEU A 46 -6.12 4.15 5.95
N LEU A 47 -5.66 2.96 5.60
CA LEU A 47 -5.15 1.98 6.57
C LEU A 47 -3.88 2.46 7.27
N LEU A 48 -2.98 3.16 6.56
CA LEU A 48 -1.80 3.77 7.16
C LEU A 48 -2.16 4.81 8.24
N THR A 49 -3.26 5.55 8.10
CA THR A 49 -3.71 6.48 9.15
C THR A 49 -4.08 5.80 10.48
N LYS A 50 -4.36 4.49 10.45
CA LYS A 50 -4.70 3.67 11.61
C LYS A 50 -3.50 2.96 12.22
N VAL A 51 -2.36 2.98 11.55
CA VAL A 51 -1.10 2.42 12.07
C VAL A 51 -0.42 3.46 12.95
N GLU A 52 -0.09 3.08 14.19
CA GLU A 52 0.64 3.97 15.11
C GLU A 52 2.03 4.32 14.53
N ALA A 53 2.24 5.62 14.24
CA ALA A 53 3.45 6.16 13.61
C ALA A 53 4.76 5.93 14.40
N VAL A 54 4.66 5.56 15.68
CA VAL A 54 5.81 5.21 16.53
C VAL A 54 6.60 4.01 15.97
N TYR A 55 5.94 3.11 15.22
CA TYR A 55 6.61 2.05 14.47
C TYR A 55 7.05 2.48 13.07
N ALA A 56 6.33 3.40 12.42
CA ALA A 56 6.71 3.92 11.10
C ALA A 56 8.02 4.73 11.17
N GLY A 57 8.22 5.56 12.19
CA GLY A 57 9.48 6.28 12.40
C GLY A 57 10.66 5.36 12.73
N ARG A 58 10.42 4.29 13.51
CA ARG A 58 11.43 3.25 13.83
C ARG A 58 11.76 2.38 12.60
N ALA A 59 10.78 2.05 11.78
CA ALA A 59 10.98 1.30 10.54
C ALA A 59 11.66 2.16 9.46
N TYR A 60 11.31 3.45 9.35
CA TYR A 60 12.00 4.39 8.44
C TYR A 60 13.47 4.58 8.85
N ALA A 61 13.75 4.70 10.16
CA ALA A 61 15.11 4.70 10.69
C ALA A 61 15.87 3.37 10.48
N ALA A 62 15.17 2.24 10.34
CA ALA A 62 15.79 0.94 10.10
C ALA A 62 15.98 0.60 8.61
N TYR A 63 15.13 1.13 7.72
CA TYR A 63 15.12 0.80 6.29
C TYR A 63 15.70 1.90 5.37
N GLY A 64 15.82 3.16 5.79
CA GLY A 64 16.28 4.20 4.85
C GLY A 64 16.55 5.62 5.35
N GLY A 65 16.40 5.93 6.64
CA GLY A 65 17.01 7.13 7.20
C GLY A 65 18.46 6.82 7.58
N ILE A 66 19.40 7.74 7.38
CA ILE A 66 20.75 7.70 7.98
C ILE A 66 20.73 7.18 9.42
#